data_AF-A0A1B8UQN7-F1
#
_entry.id   AF-A0A1B8UQN7-F1
#
_cell.length_a   1.000
_cell.length_b   1.000
_cell.length_c   1.000
_cell.angle_alpha   90.00
_cell.angle_beta   90.00
_cell.angle_gamma   90.00
#
_symmetry.space_group_name_H-M   'P 1'
#
loop_
_entity.id
_entity.type
_entity.pdbx_description
1 polymer ?
#
loop_
_entity_poly.entity_id
_entity_poly.type
_entity_poly.pdbx_seq_one_letter_code
_entity_poly.pdbx_strand_id
1 'polypeptide(L)'
;MKSQSTSSRCRKSVQAVLLSSILLSSAVACANGEEEPAGLSQAAAPVTQVSNTTPSAAAVVAAGKLTQQEVNPKLRIDKNEFKPLLNIAQDGPIIPGLHELVIPQGLAYSAEQGWLVMSGYRDVGVSVIAIMDAKTGQLLKSFELYDAVGDPYTGHAGGVAITNGYVFVASGSKARYVSIDKMKQTEDGGQLIFDGQFKVNTNASFIAFEDGKLWVGEFAHGTSYPTDTSHHMTNRDGDQYRAWIEGFSVNPNTGLPMQLKNSGDKLVPEQLLSIPNRIQGVSFWNGHWVLSDSYGRNSNSTMLFFTDPRGQAPHQKVTISNKEVPLWFLDNAELKLKLDGPPMAEEITVADDSLYINYESASEGIAMTGSYAMDRMHILDMKQVEQMWKNK
;
A
#
# COMPACT_ATOMS: atom_id res chain seq x y z
N MET A 1 19.02 -19.11 63.41
CA MET A 1 18.33 -20.43 63.33
C MET A 1 17.14 -20.25 62.38
N LYS A 2 16.95 -21.10 61.35
CA LYS A 2 16.11 -22.34 61.34
C LYS A 2 14.71 -22.09 61.95
N SER A 3 13.56 -22.39 61.31
CA SER A 3 13.21 -23.13 60.05
C SER A 3 12.00 -22.42 59.36
N GLN A 4 11.58 -22.63 58.09
CA GLN A 4 11.04 -23.84 57.41
C GLN A 4 9.90 -24.53 58.22
N SER A 5 8.82 -25.12 57.66
CA SER A 5 8.26 -25.25 56.28
C SER A 5 6.88 -25.98 56.38
N THR A 6 5.90 -26.06 55.45
CA THR A 6 5.51 -25.40 54.16
C THR A 6 4.06 -25.81 53.82
N SER A 7 3.27 -25.03 53.05
CA SER A 7 2.13 -25.57 52.26
C SER A 7 1.76 -24.69 51.05
N SER A 8 1.08 -25.26 50.04
CA SER A 8 0.83 -24.63 48.73
C SER A 8 -0.63 -24.76 48.27
N ARG A 9 -1.08 -23.87 47.38
CA ARG A 9 -2.28 -24.09 46.55
C ARG A 9 -2.12 -23.47 45.17
N CYS A 10 -2.11 -24.32 44.16
CA CYS A 10 -2.03 -23.93 42.75
C CYS A 10 -3.38 -23.35 42.28
N ARG A 11 -3.34 -22.29 41.47
CA ARG A 11 -4.44 -21.88 40.58
C ARG A 11 -3.89 -21.84 39.15
N LYS A 12 -4.53 -22.58 38.26
CA LYS A 12 -4.14 -22.65 36.84
C LYS A 12 -4.58 -21.37 36.12
N SER A 13 -3.72 -20.87 35.25
CA SER A 13 -4.07 -19.89 34.23
C SER A 13 -4.99 -20.51 33.17
N VAL A 14 -5.84 -19.69 32.56
CA VAL A 14 -6.63 -20.04 31.37
C VAL A 14 -6.05 -19.24 30.20
N GLN A 15 -5.47 -19.93 29.22
CA GLN A 15 -5.13 -19.32 27.94
C GLN A 15 -6.34 -19.46 27.01
N ALA A 16 -6.88 -18.34 26.54
CA ALA A 16 -7.81 -18.32 25.43
C ALA A 16 -7.00 -18.28 24.12
N VAL A 17 -7.10 -19.34 23.32
CA VAL A 17 -6.51 -19.41 21.99
C VAL A 17 -7.65 -19.42 20.97
N LEU A 18 -7.77 -18.35 20.18
CA LEU A 18 -8.61 -18.37 18.98
C LEU A 18 -7.72 -18.70 17.78
N LEU A 19 -7.92 -19.87 17.17
CA LEU A 19 -7.54 -20.12 15.79
C LEU A 19 -8.73 -19.78 14.89
N SER A 20 -8.54 -18.87 13.94
CA SER A 20 -9.44 -18.67 12.81
C SER A 20 -9.19 -19.76 11.76
N SER A 21 -10.26 -20.41 11.29
CA SER A 21 -10.20 -21.58 10.42
C SER A 21 -10.27 -21.23 8.93
N ILE A 22 -9.30 -21.72 8.13
CA ILE A 22 -9.39 -21.81 6.67
C ILE A 22 -8.86 -23.20 6.24
N LEU A 23 -9.33 -23.68 5.08
CA LEU A 23 -9.00 -24.92 4.35
C LEU A 23 -9.77 -26.19 4.78
N LEU A 24 -10.83 -26.48 4.03
CA LEU A 24 -11.17 -27.87 3.68
C LEU A 24 -10.37 -28.28 2.44
N SER A 25 -9.63 -29.37 2.55
CA SER A 25 -9.16 -30.17 1.41
C SER A 25 -9.15 -31.65 1.83
N SER A 26 -9.61 -32.53 0.96
CA SER A 26 -9.92 -33.93 1.28
C SER A 26 -8.69 -34.79 1.59
N ALA A 27 -8.72 -35.50 2.71
CA ALA A 27 -7.87 -36.67 2.94
C ALA A 27 -8.56 -37.95 2.44
N VAL A 28 -7.82 -38.82 1.76
CA VAL A 28 -8.30 -40.13 1.27
C VAL A 28 -7.41 -41.24 1.83
N ALA A 29 -8.03 -42.21 2.50
CA ALA A 29 -7.43 -43.45 3.03
C ALA A 29 -6.32 -43.24 4.11
N CYS A 30 -5.99 -44.21 4.99
CA CYS A 30 -6.34 -45.63 5.02
C CYS A 30 -6.79 -46.11 6.42
N ALA A 31 -7.74 -47.04 6.46
CA ALA A 31 -7.91 -48.01 7.54
C ALA A 31 -8.58 -49.27 6.94
N ASN A 32 -8.02 -50.45 7.21
CA ASN A 32 -8.51 -51.72 6.65
C ASN A 32 -9.57 -52.35 7.55
N GLY A 33 -10.52 -53.06 6.95
CA GLY A 33 -11.49 -53.93 7.60
C GLY A 33 -12.18 -54.80 6.56
N GLU A 34 -12.28 -56.10 6.81
CA GLU A 34 -12.72 -57.12 5.84
C GLU A 34 -14.22 -57.44 6.01
N GLU A 35 -14.93 -57.72 4.90
CA GLU A 35 -15.74 -58.95 4.68
C GLU A 35 -16.60 -58.87 3.38
N GLU A 36 -17.06 -60.04 2.92
CA GLU A 36 -17.79 -60.33 1.67
C GLU A 36 -19.28 -60.71 1.95
N PRO A 37 -20.15 -61.02 0.95
CA PRO A 37 -20.43 -60.33 -0.33
C PRO A 37 -21.95 -60.27 -0.67
N ALA A 38 -22.26 -59.98 -1.95
CA ALA A 38 -23.49 -60.36 -2.70
C ALA A 38 -24.80 -59.55 -2.53
N GLY A 39 -25.40 -59.20 -3.69
CA GLY A 39 -26.74 -58.60 -3.81
C GLY A 39 -26.97 -57.93 -5.18
N LEU A 40 -27.76 -58.55 -6.07
CA LEU A 40 -28.03 -58.06 -7.43
C LEU A 40 -29.29 -57.19 -7.51
N SER A 41 -29.23 -56.05 -8.21
CA SER A 41 -30.36 -55.45 -8.93
C SER A 41 -29.86 -54.53 -10.06
N GLN A 42 -30.75 -54.14 -10.99
CA GLN A 42 -30.38 -53.56 -12.29
C GLN A 42 -30.78 -52.08 -12.49
N ALA A 43 -30.04 -51.45 -13.41
CA ALA A 43 -30.47 -50.41 -14.34
C ALA A 43 -30.90 -49.03 -13.83
N ALA A 44 -30.00 -48.06 -14.02
CA ALA A 44 -30.32 -46.86 -14.82
C ALA A 44 -29.05 -46.42 -15.58
N ALA A 45 -29.16 -46.07 -16.87
CA ALA A 45 -28.04 -45.57 -17.65
C ALA A 45 -27.90 -44.03 -17.48
N PRO A 46 -26.70 -43.49 -17.21
CA PRO A 46 -26.53 -42.04 -17.13
C PRO A 46 -26.67 -41.41 -18.53
N VAL A 47 -27.55 -40.41 -18.62
CA VAL A 47 -27.77 -39.64 -19.86
C VAL A 47 -26.52 -38.81 -20.18
N THR A 48 -26.05 -38.89 -21.43
CA THR A 48 -24.91 -38.12 -21.93
C THR A 48 -25.24 -36.63 -22.02
N GLN A 49 -25.01 -35.87 -20.94
CA GLN A 49 -25.04 -34.41 -21.03
C GLN A 49 -23.74 -33.90 -21.65
N VAL A 50 -23.86 -33.28 -22.82
CA VAL A 50 -22.77 -32.55 -23.47
C VAL A 50 -22.51 -31.28 -22.65
N SER A 51 -21.42 -31.28 -21.89
CA SER A 51 -20.98 -30.12 -21.12
C SER A 51 -20.44 -29.04 -22.06
N ASN A 52 -21.30 -28.13 -22.51
CA ASN A 52 -20.90 -26.88 -23.17
C ASN A 52 -20.27 -25.92 -22.14
N THR A 53 -19.11 -26.29 -21.61
CA THR A 53 -18.25 -25.41 -20.83
C THR A 53 -17.54 -24.45 -21.79
N THR A 54 -18.21 -23.36 -22.13
CA THR A 54 -17.51 -22.12 -22.48
C THR A 54 -16.48 -21.85 -21.38
N PRO A 55 -15.20 -21.56 -21.69
CA PRO A 55 -14.22 -21.24 -20.67
C PRO A 55 -14.73 -20.10 -19.77
N SER A 56 -14.62 -20.29 -18.46
CA SER A 56 -14.80 -19.18 -17.51
C SER A 56 -13.80 -18.08 -17.82
N ALA A 57 -14.13 -16.83 -17.50
CA ALA A 57 -13.30 -15.65 -17.77
C ALA A 57 -12.04 -15.55 -16.87
N ALA A 58 -11.42 -16.68 -16.55
CA ALA A 58 -9.99 -16.75 -16.28
C ALA A 58 -9.25 -16.49 -17.61
N ALA A 59 -9.32 -15.25 -18.08
CA ALA A 59 -8.47 -14.75 -19.14
C ALA A 59 -7.01 -14.98 -18.75
N VAL A 60 -6.16 -15.28 -19.73
CA VAL A 60 -4.72 -15.36 -19.49
C VAL A 60 -4.28 -13.99 -18.98
N VAL A 61 -3.90 -13.91 -17.69
CA VAL A 61 -3.37 -12.67 -17.10
C VAL A 61 -2.20 -12.24 -17.98
N ALA A 62 -2.36 -11.09 -18.64
CA ALA A 62 -1.42 -10.67 -19.65
C ALA A 62 -0.07 -10.36 -18.99
N ALA A 63 0.97 -11.11 -19.40
CA ALA A 63 2.30 -11.01 -18.82
C ALA A 63 2.80 -9.56 -18.95
N GLY A 64 2.95 -8.88 -17.81
CA GLY A 64 3.31 -7.46 -17.68
C GLY A 64 2.34 -6.42 -18.27
N LYS A 65 1.59 -6.73 -19.34
CA LYS A 65 0.73 -5.77 -20.05
C LYS A 65 -0.56 -5.51 -19.30
N LEU A 66 -0.86 -4.24 -19.08
CA LEU A 66 -2.09 -3.76 -18.46
C LEU A 66 -2.88 -2.92 -19.47
N THR A 67 -4.14 -2.63 -19.16
CA THR A 67 -4.97 -1.69 -19.91
C THR A 67 -5.48 -0.57 -19.02
N GLN A 68 -6.02 0.48 -19.64
CA GLN A 68 -6.78 1.54 -18.97
C GLN A 68 -8.23 1.46 -19.47
N GLN A 69 -9.06 0.72 -18.75
CA GLN A 69 -10.47 0.51 -19.07
C GLN A 69 -11.34 0.82 -17.86
N GLU A 70 -12.44 1.56 -18.08
CA GLU A 70 -13.41 1.88 -17.02
C GLU A 70 -14.13 0.62 -16.53
N VAL A 71 -14.50 0.58 -15.25
CA VAL A 71 -15.10 -0.59 -14.60
C VAL A 71 -16.62 -0.42 -14.53
N ASN A 72 -17.35 -1.39 -15.05
CA ASN A 72 -18.81 -1.40 -15.09
C ASN A 72 -19.37 -2.80 -14.83
N PRO A 73 -20.43 -2.96 -14.00
CA PRO A 73 -21.09 -1.91 -13.20
C PRO A 73 -20.25 -1.51 -11.97
N LYS A 74 -20.32 -0.23 -11.57
CA LYS A 74 -19.65 0.32 -10.39
C LYS A 74 -20.65 0.87 -9.38
N LEU A 75 -20.55 0.47 -8.11
CA LEU A 75 -21.41 0.97 -7.04
C LEU A 75 -20.90 2.32 -6.53
N ARG A 76 -21.78 3.32 -6.46
CA ARG A 76 -21.49 4.64 -5.85
C ARG A 76 -22.64 5.05 -4.94
N ILE A 77 -22.36 5.16 -3.64
CA ILE A 77 -23.28 5.69 -2.63
C ILE A 77 -22.90 7.15 -2.38
N ASP A 78 -23.68 8.09 -2.88
CA ASP A 78 -23.41 9.52 -2.73
C ASP A 78 -23.48 9.94 -1.25
N LYS A 79 -22.32 10.31 -0.69
CA LYS A 79 -22.21 10.81 0.69
C LYS A 79 -22.05 12.33 0.69
N ASN A 80 -22.75 13.01 1.59
CA ASN A 80 -22.73 14.49 1.62
C ASN A 80 -21.36 15.04 2.05
N GLU A 81 -20.65 14.32 2.91
CA GLU A 81 -19.31 14.67 3.39
C GLU A 81 -18.24 14.60 2.31
N PHE A 82 -18.47 13.92 1.17
CA PHE A 82 -17.53 13.91 0.05
C PHE A 82 -17.56 15.20 -0.78
N LYS A 83 -18.63 16.00 -0.68
CA LYS A 83 -18.84 17.20 -1.52
C LYS A 83 -17.70 18.23 -1.45
N PRO A 84 -17.05 18.53 -0.30
CA PRO A 84 -15.92 19.44 -0.25
C PRO A 84 -14.73 18.99 -1.11
N LEU A 85 -14.49 17.67 -1.22
CA LEU A 85 -13.45 17.11 -2.08
C LEU A 85 -13.93 17.05 -3.54
N LEU A 86 -15.11 16.46 -3.78
CA LEU A 86 -15.65 16.25 -5.13
C LEU A 86 -15.95 17.56 -5.89
N ASN A 87 -16.22 18.66 -5.18
CA ASN A 87 -16.42 19.98 -5.80
C ASN A 87 -15.13 20.60 -6.38
N ILE A 88 -13.95 20.16 -5.94
CA ILE A 88 -12.64 20.64 -6.44
C ILE A 88 -11.86 19.55 -7.18
N ALA A 89 -12.40 18.32 -7.22
CA ALA A 89 -11.80 17.19 -7.90
C ALA A 89 -12.08 17.22 -9.40
N GLN A 90 -11.11 16.78 -10.19
CA GLN A 90 -11.24 16.48 -11.62
C GLN A 90 -10.95 14.99 -11.85
N ASP A 91 -11.57 14.43 -12.89
CA ASP A 91 -11.27 13.07 -13.35
C ASP A 91 -9.84 13.00 -13.90
N GLY A 92 -8.97 12.29 -13.20
CA GLY A 92 -7.61 11.99 -13.65
C GLY A 92 -7.55 10.76 -14.56
N PRO A 93 -6.34 10.17 -14.71
CA PRO A 93 -6.13 8.93 -15.45
C PRO A 93 -7.08 7.81 -15.00
N ILE A 94 -7.55 6.99 -15.95
CA ILE A 94 -8.11 5.67 -15.62
C ILE A 94 -6.99 4.85 -14.98
N ILE A 95 -7.27 4.17 -13.88
CA ILE A 95 -6.24 3.46 -13.13
C ILE A 95 -5.83 2.21 -13.92
N PRO A 96 -4.54 2.02 -14.26
CA PRO A 96 -4.10 0.87 -15.03
C PRO A 96 -4.34 -0.47 -14.31
N GLY A 97 -4.70 -1.51 -15.05
CA GLY A 97 -4.68 -2.89 -14.56
C GLY A 97 -5.98 -3.42 -13.95
N LEU A 98 -7.03 -2.61 -13.84
CA LEU A 98 -8.29 -2.99 -13.17
C LEU A 98 -9.00 -4.19 -13.81
N HIS A 99 -8.83 -4.41 -15.11
CA HIS A 99 -9.33 -5.60 -15.85
C HIS A 99 -8.29 -6.73 -15.94
N GLU A 100 -7.07 -6.51 -15.43
CA GLU A 100 -5.97 -7.47 -15.39
C GLU A 100 -5.63 -7.90 -13.94
N LEU A 101 -6.66 -7.91 -13.07
CA LEU A 101 -6.64 -8.30 -11.65
C LEU A 101 -5.69 -7.48 -10.75
N VAL A 102 -5.25 -6.30 -11.19
CA VAL A 102 -4.38 -5.44 -10.38
C VAL A 102 -5.20 -4.78 -9.28
N ILE A 103 -4.66 -4.81 -8.07
CA ILE A 103 -5.08 -4.02 -6.92
C ILE A 103 -4.08 -2.85 -6.81
N PRO A 104 -4.48 -1.63 -7.24
CA PRO A 104 -3.61 -0.45 -7.24
C PRO A 104 -3.13 -0.08 -5.83
N GLN A 105 -1.91 0.45 -5.74
CA GLN A 105 -1.27 0.78 -4.48
C GLN A 105 -0.50 2.11 -4.59
N GLY A 106 0.80 2.04 -4.87
CA GLY A 106 1.71 3.17 -4.98
C GLY A 106 1.43 4.08 -6.17
N LEU A 107 1.82 5.35 -6.02
CA LEU A 107 1.73 6.38 -7.04
C LEU A 107 2.84 7.42 -6.83
N ALA A 108 3.63 7.68 -7.86
CA ALA A 108 4.67 8.71 -7.85
C ALA A 108 4.68 9.54 -9.15
N TYR A 109 5.06 10.80 -9.03
CA TYR A 109 5.31 11.69 -10.16
C TYR A 109 6.82 11.88 -10.42
N SER A 110 7.19 12.09 -11.68
CA SER A 110 8.52 12.56 -12.08
C SER A 110 8.42 13.61 -13.19
N ALA A 111 8.70 14.86 -12.85
CA ALA A 111 8.78 15.97 -13.81
C ALA A 111 9.86 15.75 -14.88
N GLU A 112 11.00 15.16 -14.50
CA GLU A 112 12.14 14.93 -15.41
C GLU A 112 11.79 13.92 -16.53
N GLN A 113 11.06 12.86 -16.20
CA GLN A 113 10.65 11.85 -17.18
C GLN A 113 9.28 12.15 -17.82
N GLY A 114 8.51 13.07 -17.24
CA GLY A 114 7.11 13.32 -17.62
C GLY A 114 6.16 12.18 -17.22
N TRP A 115 6.46 11.45 -16.14
CA TRP A 115 5.78 10.20 -15.79
C TRP A 115 4.92 10.31 -14.53
N LEU A 116 3.77 9.63 -14.55
CA LEU A 116 3.11 9.11 -13.36
C LEU A 116 3.36 7.61 -13.30
N VAL A 117 3.89 7.11 -12.20
CA VAL A 117 4.24 5.69 -12.02
C VAL A 117 3.40 5.10 -10.90
N MET A 118 2.61 4.08 -11.22
CA MET A 118 1.73 3.38 -10.29
C MET A 118 2.23 1.95 -10.07
N SER A 119 2.20 1.45 -8.84
CA SER A 119 2.35 0.02 -8.55
C SER A 119 1.02 -0.61 -8.15
N GLY A 120 0.98 -1.94 -8.22
CA GLY A 120 -0.11 -2.72 -7.65
C GLY A 120 0.27 -4.19 -7.52
N TYR A 121 -0.43 -4.90 -6.65
CA TYR A 121 -0.29 -6.35 -6.51
C TYR A 121 -1.48 -7.08 -7.15
N ARG A 122 -1.49 -8.40 -7.04
CA ARG A 122 -2.63 -9.26 -7.38
C ARG A 122 -2.78 -10.29 -6.27
N ASP A 123 -4.01 -10.58 -5.83
CA ASP A 123 -4.27 -11.63 -4.82
C ASP A 123 -3.70 -12.99 -5.24
N VAL A 124 -3.68 -13.27 -6.55
CA VAL A 124 -2.96 -14.39 -7.17
C VAL A 124 -2.27 -13.89 -8.44
N GLY A 125 -0.97 -13.62 -8.37
CA GLY A 125 -0.17 -13.26 -9.54
C GLY A 125 1.14 -12.57 -9.18
N VAL A 126 1.86 -12.12 -10.22
CA VAL A 126 3.03 -11.25 -10.07
C VAL A 126 2.57 -9.81 -9.92
N SER A 127 3.21 -9.08 -9.01
CA SER A 127 2.96 -7.66 -8.79
C SER A 127 3.60 -6.81 -9.89
N VAL A 128 3.04 -5.64 -10.14
CA VAL A 128 3.28 -4.86 -11.37
C VAL A 128 3.64 -3.41 -11.09
N ILE A 129 4.22 -2.77 -12.09
CA ILE A 129 4.39 -1.33 -12.15
C ILE A 129 3.99 -0.80 -13.53
N ALA A 130 3.27 0.31 -13.55
CA ALA A 130 2.73 0.95 -14.74
C ALA A 130 3.26 2.38 -14.86
N ILE A 131 3.68 2.78 -16.06
CA ILE A 131 4.11 4.14 -16.38
C ILE A 131 3.04 4.78 -17.26
N MET A 132 2.47 5.89 -16.82
CA MET A 132 1.60 6.76 -17.60
C MET A 132 2.34 8.06 -17.95
N ASP A 133 2.01 8.64 -19.10
CA ASP A 133 2.37 10.03 -19.42
C ASP A 133 1.60 10.98 -18.48
N ALA A 134 2.32 11.80 -17.71
CA ALA A 134 1.73 12.64 -16.67
C ALA A 134 0.81 13.73 -17.19
N LYS A 135 0.92 14.11 -18.47
CA LYS A 135 0.19 15.21 -19.10
C LYS A 135 -1.13 14.77 -19.74
N THR A 136 -1.17 13.56 -20.26
CA THR A 136 -2.31 12.98 -21.00
C THR A 136 -3.01 11.86 -20.23
N GLY A 137 -2.36 11.32 -19.19
CA GLY A 137 -2.83 10.19 -18.40
C GLY A 137 -2.76 8.84 -19.13
N GLN A 138 -2.17 8.77 -20.32
CA GLN A 138 -2.13 7.54 -21.12
C GLN A 138 -1.03 6.59 -20.63
N LEU A 139 -1.38 5.32 -20.47
CA LEU A 139 -0.44 4.23 -20.20
C LEU A 139 0.59 4.12 -21.34
N LEU A 140 1.87 4.27 -21.00
CA LEU A 140 3.01 4.17 -21.91
C LEU A 140 3.59 2.76 -21.93
N LYS A 141 3.75 2.15 -20.76
CA LYS A 141 4.27 0.79 -20.55
C LYS A 141 3.79 0.24 -19.21
N SER A 142 3.68 -1.07 -19.09
CA SER A 142 3.63 -1.76 -17.79
C SER A 142 4.52 -3.01 -17.76
N PHE A 143 4.86 -3.45 -16.56
CA PHE A 143 5.84 -4.51 -16.32
C PHE A 143 5.48 -5.36 -15.10
N GLU A 144 5.94 -6.61 -15.09
CA GLU A 144 5.98 -7.46 -13.89
C GLU A 144 7.28 -7.28 -13.12
N LEU A 145 7.19 -7.35 -11.79
CA LEU A 145 8.31 -7.16 -10.87
C LEU A 145 8.91 -8.51 -10.46
N TYR A 146 10.24 -8.58 -10.35
CA TYR A 146 10.98 -9.82 -10.06
C TYR A 146 12.10 -9.57 -9.04
N ASP A 147 12.20 -10.43 -8.01
CA ASP A 147 13.32 -10.38 -7.04
C ASP A 147 14.61 -11.00 -7.65
N ALA A 148 14.49 -11.92 -8.60
CA ALA A 148 15.59 -12.47 -9.42
C ALA A 148 15.09 -13.04 -10.77
N VAL A 149 16.01 -13.51 -11.63
CA VAL A 149 15.66 -14.19 -12.89
C VAL A 149 14.82 -15.44 -12.59
N GLY A 150 13.54 -15.43 -13.00
CA GLY A 150 12.60 -16.53 -12.73
C GLY A 150 11.99 -16.56 -11.33
N ASP A 151 12.25 -15.55 -10.49
CA ASP A 151 11.72 -15.40 -9.12
C ASP A 151 10.73 -14.22 -9.06
N PRO A 152 9.44 -14.44 -9.35
CA PRO A 152 8.43 -13.38 -9.45
C PRO A 152 8.14 -12.73 -8.10
N TYR A 153 8.13 -11.40 -8.07
CA TYR A 153 7.78 -10.67 -6.86
C TYR A 153 6.26 -10.57 -6.72
N THR A 154 5.71 -11.31 -5.74
CA THR A 154 4.28 -11.42 -5.43
C THR A 154 3.87 -10.65 -4.17
N GLY A 155 4.74 -9.78 -3.66
CA GLY A 155 4.44 -8.96 -2.48
C GLY A 155 3.58 -7.73 -2.79
N HIS A 156 3.08 -7.08 -1.74
CA HIS A 156 2.05 -6.02 -1.80
C HIS A 156 2.35 -4.85 -2.75
N ALA A 157 3.61 -4.62 -3.14
CA ALA A 157 4.02 -3.55 -4.04
C ALA A 157 3.37 -2.21 -3.68
N GLY A 158 3.50 -1.80 -2.41
CA GLY A 158 2.84 -0.67 -1.77
C GLY A 158 3.27 0.68 -2.36
N GLY A 159 3.74 1.62 -1.54
CA GLY A 159 4.16 2.92 -2.05
C GLY A 159 5.24 2.87 -3.14
N VAL A 160 5.28 3.93 -3.95
CA VAL A 160 6.28 4.15 -5.01
C VAL A 160 6.91 5.51 -4.82
N ALA A 161 8.23 5.60 -4.99
CA ALA A 161 8.95 6.86 -5.01
C ALA A 161 9.92 6.90 -6.20
N ILE A 162 10.23 8.09 -6.71
CA ILE A 162 11.15 8.28 -7.83
C ILE A 162 12.25 9.24 -7.40
N THR A 163 13.51 8.87 -7.65
CA THR A 163 14.69 9.72 -7.48
C THR A 163 15.42 9.88 -8.81
N ASN A 164 16.50 10.65 -8.82
CA ASN A 164 17.41 10.72 -9.97
C ASN A 164 17.89 9.30 -10.36
N GLY A 165 17.42 8.79 -11.50
CA GLY A 165 17.84 7.50 -12.06
C GLY A 165 17.14 6.24 -11.52
N TYR A 166 16.32 6.31 -10.46
CA TYR A 166 15.71 5.11 -9.84
C TYR A 166 14.22 5.28 -9.46
N VAL A 167 13.47 4.20 -9.65
CA VAL A 167 12.11 4.02 -9.08
C VAL A 167 12.18 3.00 -7.94
N PHE A 168 11.56 3.33 -6.82
CA PHE A 168 11.49 2.51 -5.60
C PHE A 168 10.08 1.94 -5.42
N VAL A 169 10.00 0.74 -4.83
CA VAL A 169 8.75 0.08 -4.41
C VAL A 169 8.90 -0.35 -2.95
N ALA A 170 8.04 0.14 -2.06
CA ALA A 170 8.03 -0.22 -0.64
C ALA A 170 7.10 -1.42 -0.38
N SER A 171 7.61 -2.40 0.38
CA SER A 171 6.79 -3.51 0.91
C SER A 171 7.59 -4.39 1.88
N GLY A 172 7.02 -4.70 3.04
CA GLY A 172 7.48 -5.76 3.94
C GLY A 172 8.82 -5.45 4.61
N SER A 173 8.91 -4.27 5.23
CA SER A 173 10.11 -3.69 5.86
C SER A 173 11.31 -3.50 4.92
N LYS A 174 11.03 -3.36 3.62
CA LYS A 174 12.03 -3.04 2.59
C LYS A 174 11.53 -2.00 1.61
N ALA A 175 12.46 -1.24 1.06
CA ALA A 175 12.30 -0.61 -0.25
C ALA A 175 13.20 -1.34 -1.25
N ARG A 176 12.61 -1.78 -2.37
CA ARG A 176 13.32 -2.33 -3.54
C ARG A 176 13.45 -1.22 -4.59
N TYR A 177 14.41 -1.31 -5.50
CA TYR A 177 14.57 -0.30 -6.56
C TYR A 177 14.95 -0.89 -7.92
N VAL A 178 14.57 -0.18 -8.98
CA VAL A 178 14.93 -0.46 -10.37
C VAL A 178 15.32 0.84 -11.07
N SER A 179 16.35 0.77 -11.90
CA SER A 179 16.86 1.92 -12.65
C SER A 179 15.90 2.35 -13.76
N ILE A 180 15.69 3.67 -13.89
CA ILE A 180 14.84 4.30 -14.91
C ILE A 180 15.31 3.90 -16.32
N ASP A 181 16.63 3.78 -16.54
CA ASP A 181 17.18 3.34 -17.82
C ASP A 181 16.82 1.90 -18.17
N LYS A 182 16.71 1.00 -17.16
CA LYS A 182 16.17 -0.35 -17.39
C LYS A 182 14.69 -0.28 -17.79
N MET A 183 13.88 0.54 -17.12
CA MET A 183 12.45 0.72 -17.48
C MET A 183 12.27 1.33 -18.89
N LYS A 184 13.19 2.22 -19.32
CA LYS A 184 13.22 2.75 -20.69
C LYS A 184 13.56 1.66 -21.72
N GLN A 185 14.51 0.78 -21.41
CA GLN A 185 14.99 -0.27 -22.30
C GLN A 185 14.06 -1.50 -22.38
N THR A 186 13.47 -1.93 -21.27
CA THR A 186 12.53 -3.06 -21.22
C THR A 186 11.27 -2.76 -22.04
N GLU A 187 10.81 -3.70 -22.85
CA GLU A 187 9.58 -3.55 -23.66
C GLU A 187 8.31 -3.51 -22.79
N ASP A 188 7.22 -2.95 -23.32
CA ASP A 188 5.91 -3.02 -22.66
C ASP A 188 5.46 -4.49 -22.51
N GLY A 189 5.03 -4.88 -21.31
CA GLY A 189 4.80 -6.29 -20.95
C GLY A 189 6.03 -7.03 -20.43
N GLY A 190 7.19 -6.38 -20.37
CA GLY A 190 8.43 -7.00 -19.95
C GLY A 190 8.55 -7.24 -18.44
N GLN A 191 9.64 -7.90 -18.06
CA GLN A 191 9.98 -8.20 -16.67
C GLN A 191 11.03 -7.20 -16.15
N LEU A 192 10.80 -6.65 -14.96
CA LEU A 192 11.73 -5.78 -14.24
C LEU A 192 12.26 -6.49 -13.00
N ILE A 193 13.46 -7.05 -13.14
CA ILE A 193 14.25 -7.53 -12.01
C ILE A 193 14.79 -6.31 -11.25
N PHE A 194 14.59 -6.26 -9.93
CA PHE A 194 15.12 -5.16 -9.10
C PHE A 194 16.66 -5.10 -9.15
N ASP A 195 17.22 -3.88 -9.18
CA ASP A 195 18.67 -3.65 -9.10
C ASP A 195 19.21 -3.78 -7.67
N GLY A 196 18.32 -3.65 -6.68
CA GLY A 196 18.66 -3.91 -5.29
C GLY A 196 17.51 -3.58 -4.33
N GLN A 197 17.83 -3.66 -3.04
CA GLN A 197 16.90 -3.37 -1.95
C GLN A 197 17.64 -2.83 -0.72
N PHE A 198 16.92 -2.17 0.18
CA PHE A 198 17.39 -1.87 1.53
C PHE A 198 16.29 -2.14 2.55
N LYS A 199 16.66 -2.39 3.80
CA LYS A 199 15.74 -2.66 4.92
C LYS A 199 15.57 -1.42 5.78
N VAL A 200 14.36 -1.24 6.30
CA VAL A 200 13.97 -0.14 7.20
C VAL A 200 13.55 -0.70 8.56
N ASN A 201 12.96 0.11 9.45
CA ASN A 201 12.37 -0.37 10.71
C ASN A 201 10.85 -0.54 10.61
N THR A 202 10.18 0.35 9.86
CA THR A 202 8.74 0.27 9.52
C THR A 202 8.36 -1.00 8.76
N ASN A 203 7.05 -1.29 8.66
CA ASN A 203 6.50 -2.28 7.72
C ASN A 203 6.69 -1.89 6.23
N ALA A 204 7.14 -0.67 5.91
CA ALA A 204 7.30 -0.14 4.54
C ALA A 204 6.02 -0.30 3.70
N SER A 205 4.90 0.24 4.19
CA SER A 205 3.63 0.24 3.46
C SER A 205 3.63 1.27 2.32
N PHE A 206 4.19 2.45 2.58
CA PHE A 206 4.21 3.57 1.64
C PHE A 206 5.59 4.24 1.59
N ILE A 207 5.89 4.97 0.51
CA ILE A 207 7.16 5.68 0.34
C ILE A 207 7.01 6.88 -0.61
N ALA A 208 7.56 8.03 -0.22
CA ALA A 208 7.73 9.19 -1.10
C ALA A 208 9.19 9.63 -1.19
N PHE A 209 9.51 10.47 -2.18
CA PHE A 209 10.78 11.19 -2.28
C PHE A 209 10.51 12.69 -2.23
N GLU A 210 11.11 13.40 -1.26
CA GLU A 210 10.94 14.84 -1.06
C GLU A 210 12.14 15.43 -0.31
N ASP A 211 12.51 16.69 -0.58
CA ASP A 211 13.63 17.40 0.05
C ASP A 211 14.96 16.62 0.01
N GLY A 212 15.20 15.81 -1.03
CA GLY A 212 16.38 14.95 -1.13
C GLY A 212 16.38 13.74 -0.17
N LYS A 213 15.22 13.37 0.39
CA LYS A 213 15.05 12.24 1.32
C LYS A 213 13.98 11.28 0.81
N LEU A 214 14.22 9.98 1.02
CA LEU A 214 13.16 8.97 0.93
C LEU A 214 12.46 8.88 2.29
N TRP A 215 11.13 8.91 2.25
CA TRP A 215 10.25 8.95 3.40
C TRP A 215 9.42 7.68 3.44
N VAL A 216 9.86 6.68 4.22
CA VAL A 216 9.28 5.32 4.24
C VAL A 216 8.41 5.16 5.48
N GLY A 217 7.12 4.91 5.31
CA GLY A 217 6.18 4.78 6.42
C GLY A 217 5.44 3.44 6.47
N GLU A 218 4.49 3.35 7.39
CA GLU A 218 3.69 2.14 7.60
C GLU A 218 2.23 2.42 7.93
N PHE A 219 1.40 1.48 7.51
CA PHE A 219 0.01 1.40 7.89
C PHE A 219 -0.13 0.73 9.28
N ALA A 220 -0.93 1.34 10.15
CA ALA A 220 -1.31 0.76 11.45
C ALA A 220 -2.82 0.87 11.67
N HIS A 221 -3.48 -0.25 12.01
CA HIS A 221 -4.91 -0.23 12.34
C HIS A 221 -5.34 -1.34 13.31
N GLY A 222 -5.96 -0.93 14.43
CA GLY A 222 -6.55 -1.82 15.42
C GLY A 222 -5.53 -2.80 16.02
N THR A 223 -5.88 -4.08 16.00
CA THR A 223 -4.97 -5.21 16.28
C THR A 223 -4.71 -6.08 15.05
N SER A 224 -5.43 -5.85 13.94
CA SER A 224 -5.31 -6.63 12.70
C SER A 224 -4.09 -6.23 11.88
N TYR A 225 -3.66 -4.97 12.00
CA TYR A 225 -2.49 -4.41 11.32
C TYR A 225 -1.54 -3.82 12.38
N PRO A 226 -0.75 -4.69 13.05
CA PRO A 226 0.20 -4.27 14.08
C PRO A 226 1.51 -3.73 13.49
N THR A 227 2.10 -2.83 14.24
CA THR A 227 3.45 -2.27 14.07
C THR A 227 4.28 -2.58 15.32
N ASP A 228 5.60 -2.37 15.27
CA ASP A 228 6.45 -2.53 16.45
C ASP A 228 6.03 -1.54 17.55
N THR A 229 5.96 -2.00 18.80
CA THR A 229 5.49 -1.16 19.92
C THR A 229 6.44 -0.03 20.28
N SER A 230 7.70 -0.07 19.84
CA SER A 230 8.63 1.06 19.93
C SER A 230 8.29 2.22 18.99
N HIS A 231 7.42 1.99 18.00
CA HIS A 231 6.90 3.02 17.10
C HIS A 231 5.65 3.72 17.67
N HIS A 232 5.10 3.24 18.80
CA HIS A 232 3.84 3.73 19.37
C HIS A 232 4.10 4.96 20.24
N MET A 233 3.51 6.09 19.85
CA MET A 233 3.68 7.37 20.51
C MET A 233 2.34 7.94 20.99
N THR A 234 2.39 8.70 22.08
CA THR A 234 1.32 9.62 22.47
C THR A 234 1.62 10.97 21.84
N ASN A 235 0.72 11.49 21.00
CA ASN A 235 0.89 12.81 20.38
C ASN A 235 0.66 13.96 21.39
N ARG A 236 0.75 15.23 20.94
CA ARG A 236 0.55 16.39 21.83
C ARG A 236 -0.90 16.56 22.34
N ASP A 237 -1.87 15.96 21.66
CA ASP A 237 -3.29 15.97 22.02
C ASP A 237 -3.68 14.82 22.99
N GLY A 238 -2.83 13.80 23.13
CA GLY A 238 -3.07 12.58 23.93
C GLY A 238 -3.49 11.34 23.12
N ASP A 239 -3.67 11.47 21.80
CA ASP A 239 -4.00 10.35 20.90
C ASP A 239 -2.84 9.35 20.77
N GLN A 240 -3.18 8.09 20.55
CA GLN A 240 -2.22 7.00 20.36
C GLN A 240 -1.92 6.78 18.88
N TYR A 241 -0.77 7.28 18.44
CA TYR A 241 -0.25 7.10 17.08
C TYR A 241 0.65 5.86 17.05
N ARG A 242 0.30 4.87 16.20
CA ARG A 242 1.01 3.58 16.15
C ARG A 242 1.93 3.43 14.94
N ALA A 243 2.06 4.46 14.12
CA ALA A 243 2.90 4.48 12.94
C ALA A 243 3.81 5.71 12.95
N TRP A 244 4.91 5.60 12.20
CA TRP A 244 5.75 6.74 11.84
C TRP A 244 6.25 6.65 10.40
N ILE A 245 6.86 7.73 9.93
CA ILE A 245 7.59 7.81 8.66
C ILE A 245 9.07 8.01 8.96
N GLU A 246 9.92 7.17 8.37
CA GLU A 246 11.37 7.19 8.47
C GLU A 246 12.00 7.98 7.31
N GLY A 247 12.76 9.03 7.61
CA GLY A 247 13.48 9.85 6.63
C GLY A 247 14.94 9.43 6.44
N PHE A 248 15.33 9.11 5.20
CA PHE A 248 16.69 8.70 4.80
C PHE A 248 17.25 9.63 3.71
N SER A 249 18.42 10.24 3.90
CA SER A 249 19.02 11.12 2.87
C SER A 249 19.47 10.33 1.64
N VAL A 250 19.18 10.88 0.46
CA VAL A 250 19.59 10.36 -0.85
C VAL A 250 20.80 11.14 -1.37
N ASN A 251 21.76 10.44 -1.99
CA ASN A 251 22.85 11.09 -2.71
C ASN A 251 22.32 11.60 -4.07
N PRO A 252 22.28 12.92 -4.33
CA PRO A 252 21.69 13.47 -5.56
C PRO A 252 22.44 13.03 -6.83
N ASN A 253 23.70 12.63 -6.71
CA ASN A 253 24.52 12.16 -7.84
C ASN A 253 24.26 10.68 -8.20
N THR A 254 23.56 9.91 -7.36
CA THR A 254 23.35 8.46 -7.57
C THR A 254 21.93 7.98 -7.31
N GLY A 255 21.01 8.83 -6.82
CA GLY A 255 19.61 8.46 -6.57
C GLY A 255 19.36 7.47 -5.42
N LEU A 256 20.41 6.94 -4.80
CA LEU A 256 20.36 5.93 -3.74
C LEU A 256 20.58 6.56 -2.35
N PRO A 257 20.06 5.94 -1.26
CA PRO A 257 20.31 6.40 0.11
C PRO A 257 21.81 6.50 0.44
N MET A 258 22.24 7.59 1.08
CA MET A 258 23.65 7.84 1.43
C MET A 258 24.25 6.79 2.37
N GLN A 259 23.41 6.05 3.09
CA GLN A 259 23.83 4.99 4.02
C GLN A 259 23.95 3.61 3.34
N LEU A 260 23.42 3.44 2.12
CA LEU A 260 23.40 2.17 1.40
C LEU A 260 24.77 1.88 0.77
N LYS A 261 25.36 0.73 1.11
CA LYS A 261 26.65 0.26 0.58
C LYS A 261 26.51 -1.06 -0.17
N ASN A 262 25.60 -1.92 0.27
CA ASN A 262 25.30 -3.21 -0.33
C ASN A 262 23.78 -3.42 -0.36
N SER A 263 23.28 -4.09 -1.41
CA SER A 263 21.88 -4.53 -1.46
C SER A 263 21.55 -5.41 -0.25
N GLY A 264 20.52 -5.04 0.50
CA GLY A 264 20.07 -5.73 1.71
C GLY A 264 20.58 -5.16 3.04
N ASP A 265 21.39 -4.08 3.02
CA ASP A 265 21.75 -3.29 4.21
C ASP A 265 20.48 -2.82 4.96
N LYS A 266 20.54 -2.75 6.30
CA LYS A 266 19.50 -2.09 7.11
C LYS A 266 19.94 -0.67 7.45
N LEU A 267 19.14 0.31 7.02
CA LEU A 267 19.43 1.72 7.22
C LEU A 267 18.93 2.21 8.59
N VAL A 268 19.45 3.34 9.06
CA VAL A 268 18.99 4.01 10.28
C VAL A 268 18.42 5.37 9.90
N PRO A 269 17.17 5.72 10.27
CA PRO A 269 16.57 7.00 9.90
C PRO A 269 17.33 8.17 10.52
N GLU A 270 17.23 9.31 9.86
CA GLU A 270 17.80 10.58 10.31
C GLU A 270 16.73 11.50 10.93
N GLN A 271 15.46 11.25 10.61
CA GLN A 271 14.28 11.96 11.11
C GLN A 271 13.09 10.99 11.20
N LEU A 272 12.19 11.24 12.14
CA LEU A 272 10.92 10.52 12.30
C LEU A 272 9.74 11.51 12.29
N LEU A 273 8.66 11.15 11.61
CA LEU A 273 7.35 11.79 11.76
C LEU A 273 6.38 10.77 12.35
N SER A 274 5.91 10.95 13.58
CA SER A 274 4.81 10.14 14.11
C SER A 274 3.49 10.66 13.55
N ILE A 275 2.67 9.74 13.06
CA ILE A 275 1.51 10.03 12.20
C ILE A 275 0.23 9.38 12.74
N PRO A 276 -0.95 9.87 12.31
CA PRO A 276 -2.22 9.20 12.58
C PRO A 276 -2.20 7.72 12.17
N ASN A 277 -3.13 6.95 12.72
CA ASN A 277 -3.33 5.56 12.30
C ASN A 277 -4.01 5.54 10.91
N ARG A 278 -3.92 4.40 10.20
CA ARG A 278 -4.49 4.14 8.86
C ARG A 278 -3.93 4.96 7.69
N ILE A 279 -2.71 5.50 7.78
CA ILE A 279 -2.12 6.17 6.62
C ILE A 279 -1.70 5.14 5.56
N GLN A 280 -2.27 5.25 4.36
CA GLN A 280 -1.93 4.44 3.18
C GLN A 280 -0.91 5.13 2.28
N GLY A 281 -0.71 6.45 2.43
CA GLY A 281 0.18 7.20 1.55
C GLY A 281 0.55 8.61 2.02
N VAL A 282 1.60 9.16 1.42
CA VAL A 282 2.20 10.46 1.77
C VAL A 282 2.69 11.21 0.53
N SER A 283 2.43 12.51 0.49
CA SER A 283 3.07 13.44 -0.44
C SER A 283 3.33 14.80 0.22
N PHE A 284 3.88 15.74 -0.54
CA PHE A 284 4.27 17.06 -0.02
C PHE A 284 4.02 18.14 -1.07
N TRP A 285 3.70 19.35 -0.61
CA TRP A 285 3.52 20.52 -1.46
C TRP A 285 3.78 21.79 -0.66
N ASN A 286 4.68 22.66 -1.13
CA ASN A 286 4.92 24.00 -0.58
C ASN A 286 4.97 24.08 0.97
N GLY A 287 5.80 23.23 1.61
CA GLY A 287 5.97 23.22 3.06
C GLY A 287 4.84 22.54 3.84
N HIS A 288 4.01 21.73 3.18
CA HIS A 288 2.91 20.99 3.78
C HIS A 288 3.00 19.50 3.46
N TRP A 289 2.81 18.66 4.48
CA TRP A 289 2.60 17.22 4.34
C TRP A 289 1.16 16.94 3.97
N VAL A 290 0.96 16.07 2.99
CA VAL A 290 -0.35 15.51 2.62
C VAL A 290 -0.33 14.03 2.96
N LEU A 291 -1.29 13.54 3.74
CA LEU A 291 -1.46 12.12 4.07
C LEU A 291 -2.80 11.59 3.58
N SER A 292 -2.81 10.33 3.14
CA SER A 292 -4.01 9.56 2.81
C SER A 292 -4.42 8.70 4.01
N ASP A 293 -5.38 9.15 4.82
CA ASP A 293 -5.99 8.33 5.89
C ASP A 293 -7.13 7.49 5.28
N SER A 294 -6.99 6.17 5.29
CA SER A 294 -7.85 5.29 4.46
C SER A 294 -7.85 3.86 5.00
N TYR A 295 -9.01 3.18 5.01
CA TYR A 295 -9.06 1.75 5.38
C TYR A 295 -10.35 1.07 4.91
N GLY A 296 -10.25 0.31 3.81
CA GLY A 296 -11.27 -0.64 3.38
C GLY A 296 -12.57 -0.03 2.82
N ARG A 297 -13.25 -0.85 2.01
CA ARG A 297 -14.31 -0.45 1.06
C ARG A 297 -15.56 0.28 1.61
N ASN A 298 -15.73 0.33 2.92
CA ASN A 298 -16.91 0.93 3.57
C ASN A 298 -16.58 2.07 4.54
N SER A 299 -15.30 2.37 4.78
CA SER A 299 -14.87 3.58 5.49
C SER A 299 -14.78 4.76 4.52
N ASN A 300 -14.92 5.99 5.00
CA ASN A 300 -14.48 7.15 4.23
C ASN A 300 -12.94 7.18 4.25
N SER A 301 -12.31 7.60 3.16
CA SER A 301 -10.91 8.03 3.17
C SER A 301 -10.86 9.55 3.34
N THR A 302 -9.80 10.07 3.95
CA THR A 302 -9.65 11.48 4.28
C THR A 302 -8.28 11.96 3.86
N MET A 303 -8.22 12.97 3.00
CA MET A 303 -6.96 13.68 2.71
C MET A 303 -6.68 14.63 3.88
N LEU A 304 -5.54 14.43 4.54
CA LEU A 304 -5.10 15.23 5.70
C LEU A 304 -3.94 16.12 5.28
N PHE A 305 -4.05 17.42 5.55
CA PHE A 305 -3.05 18.41 5.17
C PHE A 305 -2.48 19.07 6.43
N PHE A 306 -1.16 19.00 6.62
CA PHE A 306 -0.44 19.53 7.78
C PHE A 306 0.65 20.50 7.32
N THR A 307 0.91 21.57 8.05
CA THR A 307 2.18 22.32 7.89
C THR A 307 3.34 21.43 8.33
N ASP A 308 4.51 21.61 7.73
CA ASP A 308 5.71 20.87 8.08
C ASP A 308 6.27 21.23 9.47
N PRO A 309 6.23 20.30 10.47
CA PRO A 309 6.78 20.57 11.79
C PRO A 309 8.31 20.58 11.82
N ARG A 310 9.01 20.12 10.75
CA ARG A 310 10.49 20.04 10.73
C ARG A 310 11.18 21.42 10.86
N GLY A 311 10.44 22.52 10.64
CA GLY A 311 10.90 23.89 10.94
C GLY A 311 10.90 24.26 12.43
N GLN A 312 10.29 23.43 13.29
CA GLN A 312 10.28 23.55 14.75
C GLN A 312 11.38 22.68 15.37
N ALA A 313 11.71 22.91 16.65
CA ALA A 313 12.53 21.98 17.41
C ALA A 313 11.85 20.60 17.49
N PRO A 314 12.60 19.48 17.47
CA PRO A 314 12.02 18.13 17.57
C PRO A 314 11.12 17.99 18.80
N HIS A 315 9.90 17.49 18.61
CA HIS A 315 8.92 17.32 19.68
C HIS A 315 9.37 16.23 20.67
N GLN A 316 10.07 15.20 20.17
CA GLN A 316 10.71 14.15 20.96
C GLN A 316 12.02 13.68 20.30
N LYS A 317 12.69 12.72 20.93
CA LYS A 317 13.77 11.91 20.33
C LYS A 317 13.53 10.43 20.63
N VAL A 318 13.95 9.56 19.71
CA VAL A 318 13.84 8.10 19.84
C VAL A 318 15.22 7.47 19.59
N THR A 319 15.60 6.46 20.36
CA THR A 319 16.88 5.76 20.16
C THR A 319 16.72 4.60 19.19
N ILE A 320 17.22 4.74 17.95
CA ILE A 320 17.23 3.67 16.94
C ILE A 320 18.69 3.28 16.66
N SER A 321 19.01 1.99 16.77
CA SER A 321 20.35 1.44 16.53
C SER A 321 21.48 2.22 17.24
N ASN A 322 21.26 2.58 18.51
CA ASN A 322 22.16 3.37 19.38
C ASN A 322 22.42 4.82 18.91
N LYS A 323 21.59 5.38 18.03
CA LYS A 323 21.56 6.82 17.71
C LYS A 323 20.28 7.45 18.24
N GLU A 324 20.37 8.66 18.79
CA GLU A 324 19.19 9.52 18.94
C GLU A 324 18.72 9.98 17.56
N VAL A 325 17.44 9.78 17.26
CA VAL A 325 16.77 10.26 16.04
C VAL A 325 15.68 11.27 16.46
N PRO A 326 15.65 12.49 15.89
CA PRO A 326 14.63 13.49 16.20
C PRO A 326 13.26 13.08 15.66
N LEU A 327 12.22 13.29 16.46
CA LEU A 327 10.83 12.97 16.12
C LEU A 327 9.95 14.23 16.21
N TRP A 328 9.12 14.42 15.20
CA TRP A 328 8.01 15.39 15.20
C TRP A 328 6.67 14.66 15.06
N PHE A 329 5.57 15.39 15.27
CA PHE A 329 4.20 14.87 15.18
C PHE A 329 3.45 15.57 14.05
N LEU A 330 2.74 14.79 13.23
CA LEU A 330 1.69 15.30 12.35
C LEU A 330 0.35 15.15 13.10
N ASP A 331 0.13 16.04 14.07
CA ASP A 331 -1.06 16.07 14.94
C ASP A 331 -1.90 17.35 14.73
N ASN A 332 -2.93 17.57 15.56
CA ASN A 332 -3.91 18.62 15.32
C ASN A 332 -3.33 20.06 15.40
N ALA A 333 -2.15 20.25 16.01
CA ALA A 333 -1.48 21.55 16.03
C ALA A 333 -0.86 21.94 14.67
N GLU A 334 -0.46 20.95 13.86
CA GLU A 334 0.07 21.20 12.50
C GLU A 334 -1.02 21.14 11.42
N LEU A 335 -2.11 20.41 11.69
CA LEU A 335 -3.22 20.18 10.77
C LEU A 335 -3.88 21.49 10.30
N LYS A 336 -4.07 21.62 8.98
CA LYS A 336 -4.79 22.73 8.32
C LYS A 336 -6.13 22.31 7.76
N LEU A 337 -6.21 21.10 7.20
CA LEU A 337 -7.41 20.64 6.51
C LEU A 337 -7.58 19.12 6.58
N LYS A 338 -8.86 18.71 6.62
CA LYS A 338 -9.32 17.36 6.31
C LYS A 338 -10.32 17.49 5.16
N LEU A 339 -10.21 16.65 4.14
CA LEU A 339 -11.19 16.50 3.07
C LEU A 339 -11.59 15.03 2.98
N ASP A 340 -12.82 14.70 3.37
CA ASP A 340 -13.36 13.35 3.22
C ASP A 340 -13.71 13.06 1.75
N GLY A 341 -13.50 11.81 1.34
CA GLY A 341 -13.71 11.35 -0.03
C GLY A 341 -13.91 9.84 -0.12
N PRO A 342 -13.99 9.30 -1.35
CA PRO A 342 -14.29 7.89 -1.59
C PRO A 342 -13.37 6.92 -0.81
N PRO A 343 -13.91 5.78 -0.33
CA PRO A 343 -13.14 4.69 0.26
C PRO A 343 -11.91 4.29 -0.57
N MET A 344 -10.90 3.80 0.17
CA MET A 344 -9.71 3.16 -0.36
C MET A 344 -8.93 4.06 -1.32
N ALA A 345 -8.77 5.33 -0.94
CA ALA A 345 -7.65 6.14 -1.41
C ALA A 345 -6.35 5.52 -0.91
N GLU A 346 -5.40 5.25 -1.79
CA GLU A 346 -4.14 4.57 -1.45
C GLU A 346 -3.00 5.59 -1.41
N GLU A 347 -1.92 5.37 -2.17
CA GLU A 347 -0.83 6.34 -2.30
C GLU A 347 -1.29 7.58 -3.08
N ILE A 348 -0.67 8.72 -2.78
CA ILE A 348 -1.01 10.02 -3.34
C ILE A 348 0.26 10.72 -3.82
N THR A 349 0.18 11.51 -4.89
CA THR A 349 1.37 12.20 -5.42
C THR A 349 1.03 13.59 -5.94
N VAL A 350 1.95 14.54 -5.74
CA VAL A 350 1.81 15.91 -6.21
C VAL A 350 2.62 16.07 -7.51
N ALA A 351 1.95 16.54 -8.56
CA ALA A 351 2.57 16.97 -9.81
C ALA A 351 2.29 18.47 -10.00
N ASP A 352 3.34 19.27 -9.95
CA ASP A 352 3.27 20.75 -9.89
C ASP A 352 2.34 21.23 -8.75
N ASP A 353 1.14 21.73 -9.10
CA ASP A 353 0.10 22.17 -8.16
C ASP A 353 -1.13 21.24 -8.15
N SER A 354 -0.98 20.00 -8.61
CA SER A 354 -2.06 19.01 -8.74
C SER A 354 -1.80 17.79 -7.84
N LEU A 355 -2.68 17.53 -6.87
CA LEU A 355 -2.63 16.31 -6.05
C LEU A 355 -3.43 15.20 -6.74
N TYR A 356 -2.73 14.14 -7.15
CA TYR A 356 -3.33 12.91 -7.69
C TYR A 356 -3.60 11.92 -6.55
N ILE A 357 -4.79 11.33 -6.54
CA ILE A 357 -5.23 10.34 -5.56
C ILE A 357 -5.46 9.00 -6.27
N ASN A 358 -4.68 7.98 -5.92
CA ASN A 358 -4.89 6.61 -6.38
C ASN A 358 -6.00 5.91 -5.57
N TYR A 359 -6.66 4.90 -6.15
CA TYR A 359 -7.71 4.14 -5.48
C TYR A 359 -7.68 2.64 -5.80
N GLU A 360 -7.86 1.78 -4.79
CA GLU A 360 -8.11 0.33 -5.02
C GLU A 360 -9.60 -0.03 -5.14
N SER A 361 -10.53 0.91 -4.89
CA SER A 361 -11.96 0.62 -4.72
C SER A 361 -12.71 0.14 -5.97
N ALA A 362 -12.11 0.20 -7.17
CA ALA A 362 -12.66 -0.41 -8.39
C ALA A 362 -11.95 -1.69 -8.85
N SER A 363 -11.02 -2.23 -8.07
CA SER A 363 -10.45 -3.57 -8.33
C SER A 363 -11.51 -4.69 -8.25
N GLU A 364 -11.23 -5.84 -8.85
CA GLU A 364 -12.20 -6.93 -8.97
C GLU A 364 -12.67 -7.44 -7.59
N GLY A 365 -13.96 -7.78 -7.48
CA GLY A 365 -14.62 -8.13 -6.21
C GLY A 365 -14.89 -6.93 -5.29
N ILE A 366 -14.09 -5.87 -5.36
CA ILE A 366 -14.28 -4.64 -4.56
C ILE A 366 -15.30 -3.71 -5.21
N ALA A 367 -15.23 -3.51 -6.53
CA ALA A 367 -16.08 -2.55 -7.29
C ALA A 367 -17.60 -2.72 -7.11
N MET A 368 -18.06 -3.93 -6.81
CA MET A 368 -19.47 -4.28 -6.59
C MET A 368 -19.86 -4.43 -5.11
N THR A 369 -18.89 -4.45 -4.19
CA THR A 369 -19.13 -4.69 -2.74
C THR A 369 -18.74 -3.51 -1.85
N GLY A 370 -18.05 -2.51 -2.40
CA GLY A 370 -17.67 -1.27 -1.73
C GLY A 370 -18.69 -0.15 -1.84
N SER A 371 -18.60 0.81 -0.92
CA SER A 371 -19.54 1.94 -0.85
C SER A 371 -19.35 3.01 -1.94
N TYR A 372 -18.18 3.07 -2.60
CA TYR A 372 -17.95 3.95 -3.76
C TYR A 372 -16.75 3.42 -4.56
N ALA A 373 -16.96 3.00 -5.81
CA ALA A 373 -15.91 2.48 -6.67
C ALA A 373 -15.31 3.56 -7.57
N MET A 374 -13.99 3.72 -7.49
CA MET A 374 -13.17 4.67 -8.24
C MET A 374 -12.26 3.95 -9.23
N ASP A 375 -12.63 4.00 -10.51
CA ASP A 375 -11.85 3.48 -11.64
C ASP A 375 -10.96 4.55 -12.32
N ARG A 376 -10.99 5.77 -11.79
CA ARG A 376 -10.12 6.90 -12.13
C ARG A 376 -9.46 7.44 -10.88
N MET A 377 -8.25 7.94 -11.05
CA MET A 377 -7.63 8.82 -10.05
C MET A 377 -8.43 10.12 -9.96
N HIS A 378 -8.50 10.73 -8.78
CA HIS A 378 -8.93 12.13 -8.67
C HIS A 378 -7.71 13.05 -8.75
N ILE A 379 -7.88 14.23 -9.33
CA ILE A 379 -6.90 15.32 -9.29
C ILE A 379 -7.52 16.49 -8.52
N LEU A 380 -6.87 16.95 -7.44
CA LEU A 380 -7.25 18.17 -6.72
C LEU A 380 -6.29 19.31 -7.06
N ASP A 381 -6.84 20.50 -7.34
CA ASP A 381 -6.06 21.74 -7.48
C ASP A 381 -5.59 22.21 -6.10
N MET A 382 -4.28 22.11 -5.83
CA MET A 382 -3.71 22.44 -4.52
C MET A 382 -3.84 23.93 -4.17
N LYS A 383 -4.00 24.83 -5.14
CA LYS A 383 -4.28 26.25 -4.86
C LYS A 383 -5.71 26.44 -4.35
N GLN A 384 -6.67 25.66 -4.85
CA GLN A 384 -8.03 25.63 -4.29
C GLN A 384 -8.05 25.00 -2.89
N VAL A 385 -7.34 23.90 -2.68
CA VAL A 385 -7.13 23.29 -1.35
C VAL A 385 -6.54 24.31 -0.36
N GLU A 386 -5.54 25.09 -0.78
CA GLU A 386 -4.92 26.13 0.03
C GLU A 386 -5.91 27.26 0.39
N GLN A 387 -6.78 27.69 -0.54
CA GLN A 387 -7.85 28.63 -0.21
C GLN A 387 -8.85 28.02 0.81
N MET A 388 -9.13 26.72 0.75
CA MET A 388 -10.06 26.07 1.70
C MET A 388 -9.54 26.05 3.14
N TRP A 389 -8.22 26.12 3.37
CA TRP A 389 -7.66 26.26 4.72
C TRP A 389 -7.31 27.70 5.13
N LYS A 390 -7.12 28.61 4.17
CA LYS A 390 -6.98 30.06 4.45
C LYS A 390 -8.29 30.74 4.87
N ASN A 391 -9.43 30.12 4.58
CA ASN A 391 -10.78 30.62 4.91
C ASN A 391 -11.40 29.91 6.13
N LYS A 392 -10.58 29.42 7.07
CA LYS A 392 -10.99 28.80 8.35
C LYS A 392 -10.43 29.57 9.54
#